data_AF-A0A1S3TUP6-F1
#
_entry.id   AF-A0A1S3TUP6-F1
#
_cell.length_a   1.000
_cell.length_b   1.000
_cell.length_c   1.000
_cell.angle_alpha   90.00
_cell.angle_beta   90.00
_cell.angle_gamma   90.00
#
_symmetry.space_group_name_H-M   'P 1'
#
loop_
_entity.id
_entity.type
_entity.pdbx_description
1 polymer ?
#
loop_
_entity_poly.entity_id
_entity_poly.type
_entity_poly.pdbx_seq_one_letter_code
_entity_poly.pdbx_strand_id
1 'polypeptide(L)'
;MASLKVACMVVMCMAVVGAPIMVQGISCNEVTTDMSPCLSYLKNGGEVPEACCGGVRSVLGAAGTTSEKQTVCNCLKQDANNFGINDDYAQALPTRCGVSVPYKISRSTNCENIRF
;
A
#
# COMPACT_ATOMS: atom_id res chain seq x y z
N MET A 1 -11.92 10.15 58.31
CA MET A 1 -11.92 9.23 57.15
C MET A 1 -12.19 10.04 55.88
N ALA A 2 -11.24 10.87 55.44
CA ALA A 2 -11.50 11.84 54.38
C ALA A 2 -10.34 11.98 53.36
N SER A 3 -9.40 11.05 53.35
CA SER A 3 -8.15 11.21 52.58
C SER A 3 -7.96 10.17 51.48
N LEU A 4 -8.86 9.18 51.35
CA LEU A 4 -8.68 8.05 50.42
C LEU A 4 -9.38 8.22 49.06
N LYS A 5 -10.29 9.19 48.93
CA LYS A 5 -11.14 9.34 47.73
C LYS A 5 -10.59 10.25 46.64
N VAL A 6 -9.57 11.07 46.94
CA VAL A 6 -9.04 12.07 45.98
C VAL A 6 -7.83 11.52 45.19
N ALA A 7 -7.17 10.48 45.69
CA ALA A 7 -6.00 9.91 45.02
C ALA A 7 -6.35 9.09 43.76
N CYS A 8 -7.57 8.56 43.65
CA CYS A 8 -7.94 7.67 42.53
C CYS A 8 -8.33 8.40 41.23
N MET A 9 -8.74 9.68 41.29
CA MET A 9 -9.19 10.39 40.07
C MET A 9 -8.06 11.00 39.24
N VAL A 10 -6.90 11.27 39.83
CA VAL A 10 -5.78 11.93 39.11
C VAL A 10 -4.97 10.95 38.27
N VAL A 11 -5.03 9.65 38.59
CA VAL A 11 -4.23 8.60 37.91
C VAL A 11 -4.84 8.22 36.54
N MET A 12 -6.10 8.55 36.27
CA MET A 12 -6.78 8.15 35.03
C MET A 12 -6.54 9.09 33.83
N CYS A 13 -5.88 10.23 34.03
CA CYS A 13 -5.67 11.22 32.97
C CYS A 13 -4.28 11.19 32.30
N MET A 14 -3.39 10.28 32.71
CA MET A 14 -2.01 10.20 32.18
C MET A 14 -1.73 8.91 31.37
N ALA A 15 -2.76 8.25 30.84
CA ALA A 15 -2.59 7.04 30.02
C ALA A 15 -2.79 7.27 28.51
N VAL A 16 -2.64 8.51 28.02
CA VAL A 16 -2.85 8.84 26.58
C VAL A 16 -1.61 9.45 25.91
N VAL A 17 -0.41 9.24 26.45
CA VAL A 17 0.82 9.71 25.81
C VAL A 17 1.78 8.54 25.69
N GLY A 18 1.89 7.97 24.49
CA GLY A 18 2.92 6.99 24.19
C GLY A 18 2.46 5.65 23.65
N ALA A 19 1.27 5.54 23.04
CA ALA A 19 1.18 4.56 21.96
C ALA A 19 2.19 5.04 20.91
N PRO A 20 3.23 4.26 20.55
CA PRO A 20 3.90 4.53 19.29
C PRO A 20 2.76 4.48 18.28
N ILE A 21 2.48 5.61 17.64
CA ILE A 21 1.86 5.59 16.32
C ILE A 21 2.83 4.71 15.54
N MET A 22 2.54 3.42 15.47
CA MET A 22 3.21 2.54 14.56
C MET A 22 2.81 3.12 13.24
N VAL A 23 3.66 3.98 12.68
CA VAL A 23 3.65 4.29 11.27
C VAL A 23 3.94 2.93 10.65
N GLN A 24 2.88 2.14 10.44
CA GLN A 24 2.99 0.89 9.74
C GLN A 24 3.26 1.31 8.32
N GLY A 25 4.56 1.41 7.99
CA GLY A 25 5.00 1.62 6.64
C GLY A 25 4.42 0.51 5.76
N ILE A 26 4.14 0.85 4.50
CA ILE A 26 3.53 -0.07 3.55
C ILE A 26 4.32 -1.39 3.52
N SER A 27 3.63 -2.52 3.70
CA SER A 27 4.23 -3.85 3.64
C SER A 27 3.92 -4.55 2.32
N CYS A 28 4.81 -5.44 1.86
CA CYS A 28 4.54 -6.19 0.63
C CYS A 28 3.33 -7.11 0.75
N ASN A 29 3.05 -7.68 1.93
CA ASN A 29 1.86 -8.52 2.12
C ASN A 29 0.56 -7.72 1.92
N GLU A 30 0.54 -6.47 2.35
CA GLU A 30 -0.59 -5.55 2.15
C GLU A 30 -0.75 -5.21 0.67
N VAL A 31 0.35 -4.87 -0.02
CA VAL A 31 0.35 -4.67 -1.48
C VAL A 31 -0.18 -5.89 -2.24
N THR A 32 0.28 -7.09 -1.89
CA THR A 32 -0.18 -8.33 -2.54
C THR A 32 -1.67 -8.57 -2.28
N THR A 33 -2.14 -8.29 -1.06
CA THR A 33 -3.55 -8.46 -0.67
C THR A 33 -4.45 -7.52 -1.47
N ASP A 34 -4.08 -6.24 -1.54
CA ASP A 34 -4.80 -5.21 -2.28
C ASP A 34 -4.81 -5.48 -3.80
N MET A 35 -3.71 -6.04 -4.33
CA MET A 35 -3.59 -6.37 -5.76
C MET A 35 -4.18 -7.74 -6.13
N SER A 36 -4.55 -8.57 -5.15
CA SER A 36 -5.11 -9.91 -5.40
C SER A 36 -6.34 -9.92 -6.33
N PRO A 37 -7.27 -8.95 -6.30
CA PRO A 37 -8.40 -8.91 -7.23
C PRO A 37 -7.98 -8.62 -8.68
N CYS A 38 -6.76 -8.11 -8.89
CA CYS A 38 -6.23 -7.77 -10.21
C CYS A 38 -5.61 -8.97 -10.94
N LEU A 39 -5.33 -10.08 -10.26
CA LEU A 39 -4.51 -11.17 -10.79
C LEU A 39 -5.05 -11.76 -12.11
N SER A 40 -6.36 -11.88 -12.27
CA SER A 40 -6.95 -12.39 -13.52
C SER A 40 -6.62 -11.48 -14.70
N TYR A 41 -6.87 -10.17 -14.55
CA TYR A 41 -6.56 -9.17 -15.57
C TYR A 41 -5.06 -9.07 -15.83
N LEU A 42 -4.25 -9.05 -14.77
CA LEU A 42 -2.79 -8.94 -14.88
C LEU A 42 -2.15 -10.13 -15.61
N LYS A 43 -2.80 -11.31 -15.64
CA LYS A 43 -2.32 -12.48 -16.39
C LYS A 43 -2.91 -12.54 -17.80
N ASN A 44 -4.21 -12.31 -17.93
CA ASN A 44 -4.97 -12.67 -19.13
C ASN A 44 -5.57 -11.47 -19.87
N GLY A 45 -5.53 -10.28 -19.29
CA GLY A 45 -6.21 -9.09 -19.80
C GLY A 45 -7.72 -9.14 -19.56
N GLY A 46 -8.48 -8.37 -20.34
CA GLY A 46 -9.94 -8.32 -20.28
C GLY A 46 -10.49 -7.16 -19.44
N GLU A 47 -11.61 -7.41 -18.77
CA GLU A 47 -12.26 -6.44 -17.89
C GLU A 47 -11.50 -6.31 -16.57
N VAL A 48 -11.40 -5.09 -16.05
CA VAL A 48 -10.78 -4.81 -14.75
C VAL A 48 -11.88 -4.74 -13.70
N PRO A 49 -11.90 -5.61 -12.67
CA PRO A 49 -12.88 -5.53 -11.61
C PRO A 49 -12.76 -4.21 -10.82
N GLU A 50 -13.87 -3.64 -10.37
CA GLU A 50 -13.83 -2.42 -9.53
C GLU A 50 -13.01 -2.61 -8.25
N ALA A 51 -13.06 -3.81 -7.64
CA ALA A 51 -12.23 -4.15 -6.49
C ALA A 51 -10.73 -4.08 -6.80
N CYS A 52 -10.32 -4.44 -8.02
CA CYS A 52 -8.95 -4.28 -8.47
C CYS A 52 -8.56 -2.80 -8.53
N CYS A 53 -9.43 -1.95 -9.09
CA CYS A 53 -9.16 -0.51 -9.13
C CYS A 53 -9.17 0.14 -7.73
N GLY A 54 -9.96 -0.38 -6.79
CA GLY A 54 -9.86 -0.04 -5.37
C GLY A 54 -8.46 -0.32 -4.81
N GLY A 55 -7.95 -1.53 -5.03
CA GLY A 55 -6.59 -1.92 -4.62
C GLY A 55 -5.49 -1.08 -5.27
N VAL A 56 -5.58 -0.81 -6.57
CA VAL A 56 -4.62 0.05 -7.29
C VAL A 56 -4.58 1.46 -6.68
N ARG A 57 -5.74 2.04 -6.37
CA ARG A 57 -5.83 3.36 -5.73
C ARG A 57 -5.28 3.35 -4.31
N SER A 58 -5.54 2.27 -3.55
CA SER A 58 -4.98 2.07 -2.22
C SER A 58 -3.45 2.05 -2.27
N VAL A 59 -2.88 1.13 -3.05
CA VAL A 59 -1.43 0.90 -3.13
C VAL A 59 -0.67 2.11 -3.69
N LEU A 60 -1.16 2.71 -4.77
CA LEU A 60 -0.47 3.85 -5.40
C LEU A 60 -0.77 5.18 -4.72
N GLY A 61 -1.92 5.30 -4.04
CA GLY A 61 -2.31 6.49 -3.29
C GLY A 61 -1.73 6.55 -1.88
N ALA A 62 -1.51 5.40 -1.23
CA ALA A 62 -0.93 5.32 0.11
C ALA A 62 0.55 5.70 0.16
N ALA A 63 1.25 5.59 -0.97
CA ALA A 63 2.67 5.87 -1.05
C ALA A 63 2.93 7.39 -1.12
N GLY A 64 2.97 8.05 0.03
CA GLY A 64 3.16 9.50 0.14
C GLY A 64 4.63 9.93 0.05
N THR A 65 5.55 9.08 0.50
CA THR A 65 6.99 9.35 0.55
C THR A 65 7.76 8.60 -0.53
N THR A 66 8.97 9.05 -0.85
CA THR A 66 9.89 8.33 -1.76
C THR A 66 10.17 6.91 -1.28
N SER A 67 10.37 6.72 0.03
CA SER A 67 10.62 5.41 0.63
C SER A 67 9.44 4.45 0.43
N GLU A 68 8.22 4.90 0.70
CA GLU A 68 7.01 4.08 0.52
C GLU A 68 6.79 3.69 -0.94
N LYS A 69 7.02 4.61 -1.88
CA LYS A 69 6.89 4.33 -3.32
C LYS A 69 7.93 3.34 -3.81
N GLN A 70 9.16 3.43 -3.30
CA GLN A 70 10.21 2.45 -3.56
C GLN A 70 9.81 1.07 -3.01
N THR A 71 9.28 1.01 -1.79
CA THR A 71 8.76 -0.23 -1.20
C THR A 71 7.66 -0.83 -2.05
N VAL A 72 6.60 -0.08 -2.36
CA VAL A 72 5.50 -0.52 -3.23
C VAL A 72 6.02 -1.04 -4.57
N CYS A 73 6.92 -0.31 -5.23
CA CYS A 73 7.50 -0.73 -6.49
C CYS A 73 8.22 -2.09 -6.39
N ASN A 74 9.03 -2.27 -5.33
CA ASN A 74 9.75 -3.52 -5.10
C ASN A 74 8.79 -4.69 -4.82
N CYS A 75 7.73 -4.46 -4.04
CA CYS A 75 6.70 -5.46 -3.77
C CYS A 75 5.96 -5.87 -5.05
N LEU A 76 5.49 -4.90 -5.85
CA LEU A 76 4.83 -5.16 -7.14
C LEU A 76 5.73 -5.92 -8.11
N LYS A 77 7.02 -5.62 -8.12
CA LYS A 77 8.01 -6.34 -8.93
C LYS A 77 8.19 -7.78 -8.48
N GLN A 78 8.27 -8.03 -7.18
CA GLN A 78 8.33 -9.39 -6.62
C GLN A 78 7.07 -10.19 -6.98
N ASP A 79 5.89 -9.61 -6.78
CA ASP A 79 4.60 -10.22 -7.13
C ASP A 79 4.50 -10.52 -8.63
N ALA A 80 4.94 -9.59 -9.47
CA ALA A 80 4.97 -9.80 -10.91
C ALA A 80 5.79 -11.04 -11.29
N ASN A 81 6.93 -11.26 -10.64
CA ASN A 81 7.74 -12.47 -10.85
C ASN A 81 7.05 -13.73 -10.33
N ASN A 82 6.47 -13.68 -9.13
CA ASN A 82 5.84 -14.84 -8.48
C ASN A 82 4.58 -15.32 -9.19
N PHE A 83 3.77 -14.40 -9.71
CA PHE A 83 2.44 -14.72 -10.26
C PHE A 83 2.41 -14.88 -11.78
N GLY A 84 3.52 -14.66 -12.48
CA GLY A 84 3.56 -14.77 -13.94
C GLY A 84 2.73 -13.68 -14.64
N ILE A 85 2.77 -12.46 -14.11
CA ILE A 85 2.06 -11.29 -14.66
C ILE A 85 2.56 -10.92 -16.07
N ASN A 86 1.67 -10.38 -16.90
CA ASN A 86 2.03 -9.77 -18.17
C ASN A 86 2.34 -8.28 -17.95
N ASP A 87 3.53 -7.84 -18.34
CA ASP A 87 4.01 -6.47 -18.13
C ASP A 87 3.18 -5.42 -18.91
N ASP A 88 2.62 -5.77 -20.06
CA ASP A 88 1.76 -4.86 -20.84
C ASP A 88 0.44 -4.56 -20.10
N TYR A 89 -0.16 -5.58 -19.50
CA TYR A 89 -1.37 -5.41 -18.68
C TYR A 89 -1.07 -4.67 -17.37
N ALA A 90 0.07 -4.97 -16.73
CA ALA A 90 0.51 -4.24 -15.55
C ALA A 90 0.72 -2.75 -15.85
N GLN A 91 1.32 -2.40 -16.99
CA GLN A 91 1.54 -1.02 -17.40
C GLN A 91 0.22 -0.29 -17.73
N ALA A 92 -0.77 -1.00 -18.29
CA ALA A 92 -2.06 -0.42 -18.66
C ALA A 92 -3.03 -0.25 -17.46
N LEU A 93 -2.85 -1.03 -16.40
CA LEU A 93 -3.80 -1.12 -15.29
C LEU A 93 -4.05 0.23 -14.56
N PRO A 94 -3.02 1.02 -14.19
CA PRO A 94 -3.24 2.29 -13.48
C PRO A 94 -4.16 3.24 -14.26
N THR A 95 -3.88 3.45 -15.54
CA THR A 95 -4.67 4.33 -16.41
C THR A 95 -6.11 3.84 -16.56
N ARG A 96 -6.32 2.51 -16.66
CA ARG A 96 -7.68 1.92 -16.69
C ARG A 96 -8.44 2.15 -15.39
N CYS A 97 -7.74 2.25 -14.27
CA CYS A 97 -8.32 2.57 -12.97
C CYS A 97 -8.41 4.08 -12.68
N GLY A 98 -8.04 4.94 -13.64
CA GLY A 98 -8.05 6.40 -13.48
C GLY A 98 -6.92 6.93 -12.60
N VAL A 99 -5.85 6.15 -12.40
CA VAL A 99 -4.67 6.54 -11.62
C VAL A 99 -3.53 6.87 -12.57
N SER A 100 -2.99 8.10 -12.45
CA SER A 100 -1.82 8.53 -13.20
C SER A 100 -0.56 8.35 -12.37
N VAL A 101 0.43 7.63 -12.92
CA VAL A 101 1.74 7.40 -12.29
C VAL A 101 2.83 7.90 -13.24
N PRO A 102 3.81 8.70 -12.78
CA PRO A 102 4.84 9.28 -13.65
C PRO A 102 5.96 8.29 -14.04
N TYR A 103 5.76 6.99 -13.80
CA TYR A 103 6.72 5.93 -14.09
C TYR A 103 6.00 4.68 -14.59
N LYS A 104 6.73 3.81 -15.30
CA LYS A 104 6.21 2.51 -15.76
C LYS A 104 6.17 1.52 -14.60
N ILE A 105 5.15 0.67 -14.56
CA ILE A 105 5.07 -0.46 -13.63
C ILE A 105 5.35 -1.73 -14.43
N SER A 106 6.51 -2.32 -14.20
CA SER A 106 6.95 -3.57 -14.85
C SER A 106 8.01 -4.28 -14.01
N ARG A 107 8.28 -5.55 -14.32
CA ARG A 107 9.40 -6.29 -13.70
C ARG A 107 10.77 -5.64 -13.92
N SER A 108 10.94 -4.87 -15.00
CA SER A 108 12.19 -4.19 -15.36
C SER A 108 12.32 -2.79 -14.79
N THR A 109 11.29 -2.30 -14.07
CA THR A 109 11.32 -0.96 -13.47
C THR A 109 12.43 -0.88 -12.43
N ASN A 110 13.25 0.17 -12.52
CA ASN A 110 14.23 0.51 -11.49
C ASN A 110 13.54 1.34 -10.40
N CYS A 111 13.17 0.66 -9.31
CA CYS A 111 12.49 1.28 -8.19
C CYS A 111 13.33 2.36 -7.48
N GLU A 112 14.67 2.27 -7.50
CA GLU A 112 15.57 3.24 -6.83
C GLU A 112 15.54 4.64 -7.47
N ASN A 113 15.17 4.72 -8.75
CA ASN A 113 15.07 5.97 -9.49
C ASN A 113 13.71 6.67 -9.30
N ILE A 114 12.77 6.03 -8.61
CA ILE A 114 11.51 6.68 -8.23
C ILE A 114 11.84 7.72 -7.17
N ARG A 115 11.78 9.00 -7.56
CA ARG A 115 12.05 10.17 -6.71
C ARG A 115 10.96 11.22 -6.95
N PHE A 116 10.65 11.99 -5.92
CA PHE A 116 9.72 13.11 -5.93
C PHE A 116 10.39 14.31 -5.27
#